data_AF-A0A2S5TH29-F1
#
_entry.id   AF-A0A2S5TH29-F1
#
_cell.length_a   1.000
_cell.length_b   1.000
_cell.length_c   1.000
_cell.angle_alpha   90.00
_cell.angle_beta   90.00
_cell.angle_gamma   90.00
#
_symmetry.space_group_name_H-M   'P 1'
#
loop_
_entity.id
_entity.type
_entity.pdbx_description
1 polymer ?
#
loop_
_entity_poly.entity_id
_entity_poly.type
_entity_poly.pdbx_seq_one_letter_code
_entity_poly.pdbx_strand_id
1 'polypeptide(L)'
;MADMTEDIVETTERGSVMGRGTGGRQKLIEAALELASTTRSLASLGLREVTRCAGLAPNAFYRHFRDFDDLGLAAVDMMSSGLRSGLRERRLSLVRARKGPIVSADGAIVPSGREAIRATVGLVLDYVTEHPTAYVVGIRELNGSSPRMRAAVRKLLDDFARDMVEDIQQMLDAPMTDAVSMQEIGRQIIQQMTFFSMEYLEQPQRRDEIREQAERFILRMFVGEMALQAMTPKKKAGRK
;
A
#
# COMPACT_ATOMS: atom_id res chain seq x y z
N MET A 1 38.00 -30.59 -24.86
CA MET A 1 36.92 -31.50 -25.33
C MET A 1 35.72 -31.20 -24.45
N ALA A 2 34.88 -30.27 -24.93
CA ALA A 2 33.45 -30.46 -25.23
C ALA A 2 32.61 -30.21 -23.96
N ASP A 3 32.14 -28.98 -23.76
CA ASP A 3 30.85 -28.44 -24.24
C ASP A 3 29.68 -29.02 -23.43
N MET A 4 29.11 -28.18 -22.57
CA MET A 4 27.80 -28.34 -21.91
C MET A 4 27.23 -26.94 -21.74
N THR A 5 26.98 -26.30 -22.88
CA THR A 5 25.99 -25.24 -23.01
C THR A 5 24.70 -25.93 -23.42
N GLU A 6 23.76 -26.14 -22.51
CA GLU A 6 22.31 -26.27 -22.78
C GLU A 6 21.56 -26.64 -21.48
N ASP A 7 20.31 -26.21 -21.41
CA ASP A 7 19.31 -26.49 -20.37
C ASP A 7 19.37 -25.72 -19.04
N ILE A 8 19.12 -24.42 -19.11
CA ILE A 8 18.29 -23.74 -18.09
C ILE A 8 17.27 -22.82 -18.81
N VAL A 9 16.30 -23.44 -19.49
CA VAL A 9 15.08 -22.78 -19.96
C VAL A 9 13.88 -23.65 -19.55
N GLU A 10 13.39 -23.43 -18.35
CA GLU A 10 12.08 -23.83 -17.77
C GLU A 10 12.32 -23.83 -16.25
N THR A 11 11.73 -22.96 -15.43
CA THR A 11 10.31 -22.87 -15.16
C THR A 11 10.00 -21.45 -14.67
N THR A 12 9.33 -20.63 -15.47
CA THR A 12 8.67 -19.40 -14.96
C THR A 12 7.17 -19.61 -15.08
N GLU A 13 6.62 -20.47 -14.23
CA GLU A 13 5.20 -20.38 -13.87
C GLU A 13 5.07 -19.25 -12.84
N ARG A 14 5.07 -18.00 -13.32
CA ARG A 14 4.58 -16.87 -12.52
C ARG A 14 3.07 -16.97 -12.47
N GLY A 15 2.55 -17.26 -11.27
CA GLY A 15 1.12 -17.24 -10.98
C GLY A 15 0.47 -15.95 -11.47
N SER A 16 -0.45 -16.08 -12.42
CA SER A 16 -1.38 -15.03 -12.80
C SER A 16 -2.44 -14.93 -11.70
N VAL A 17 -2.26 -13.96 -10.79
CA VAL A 17 -3.11 -13.76 -9.60
C VAL A 17 -4.39 -12.95 -9.90
N MET A 18 -4.60 -12.50 -11.14
CA MET A 18 -5.78 -11.72 -11.52
C MET A 18 -6.65 -12.56 -12.46
N GLY A 19 -7.80 -13.03 -11.96
CA GLY A 19 -8.72 -13.87 -12.73
C GLY A 19 -9.07 -13.23 -14.06
N ARG A 20 -8.78 -13.93 -15.18
CA ARG A 20 -8.94 -13.40 -16.54
C ARG A 20 -10.29 -12.73 -16.69
N GLY A 21 -10.28 -11.41 -16.79
CA GLY A 21 -11.46 -10.65 -17.10
C GLY A 21 -12.20 -11.16 -18.33
N THR A 22 -13.51 -11.37 -18.22
CA THR A 22 -14.32 -11.77 -19.37
C THR A 22 -14.48 -10.64 -20.39
N GLY A 23 -14.27 -9.38 -20.00
CA GLY A 23 -14.38 -8.19 -20.86
C GLY A 23 -13.06 -7.64 -21.40
N GLY A 24 -13.08 -7.09 -22.62
CA GLY A 24 -11.91 -6.49 -23.28
C GLY A 24 -11.21 -5.39 -22.48
N ARG A 25 -11.98 -4.57 -21.74
CA ARG A 25 -11.45 -3.56 -20.81
C ARG A 25 -10.55 -4.17 -19.73
N GLN A 26 -11.01 -5.26 -19.12
CA GLN A 26 -10.31 -5.93 -18.02
C GLN A 26 -9.02 -6.59 -18.50
N LYS A 27 -9.07 -7.27 -19.66
CA LYS A 27 -7.88 -7.87 -20.30
C LYS A 27 -6.78 -6.85 -20.60
N LEU A 28 -7.16 -5.65 -21.07
CA LEU A 28 -6.19 -4.57 -21.32
C LEU A 28 -5.54 -4.07 -20.02
N ILE A 29 -6.29 -3.98 -18.94
CA ILE A 29 -5.75 -3.57 -17.63
C ILE A 29 -4.80 -4.64 -17.09
N GLU A 30 -5.19 -5.91 -17.10
CA GLU A 30 -4.36 -7.03 -16.67
C GLU A 30 -3.05 -7.12 -17.46
N ALA A 31 -3.14 -7.01 -18.79
CA ALA A 31 -1.96 -6.97 -19.66
C ALA A 31 -1.03 -5.79 -19.35
N ALA A 32 -1.59 -4.60 -19.09
CA ALA A 32 -0.78 -3.44 -18.73
C ALA A 32 -0.05 -3.63 -17.39
N LEU A 33 -0.73 -4.22 -16.39
CA LEU A 33 -0.14 -4.54 -15.09
C LEU A 33 0.96 -5.60 -15.20
N GLU A 34 0.73 -6.63 -16.01
CA GLU A 34 1.71 -7.68 -16.27
C GLU A 34 2.97 -7.11 -16.93
N LEU A 35 2.82 -6.31 -17.98
CA LEU A 35 3.94 -5.66 -18.66
C LEU A 35 4.67 -4.65 -17.75
N ALA A 36 3.93 -3.87 -16.95
CA ALA A 36 4.55 -2.93 -16.02
C ALA A 36 5.36 -3.62 -14.92
N SER A 37 5.03 -4.87 -14.60
CA SER A 37 5.77 -5.70 -13.63
C SER A 37 7.15 -6.11 -14.13
N THR A 38 7.28 -6.35 -15.44
CA THR A 38 8.49 -6.91 -16.06
C THR A 38 9.38 -5.87 -16.70
N THR A 39 8.82 -4.84 -17.35
CA THR A 39 9.55 -4.18 -18.46
C THR A 39 9.63 -2.66 -18.46
N ARG A 40 8.90 -1.89 -17.61
CA ARG A 40 9.10 -0.45 -17.24
C ARG A 40 7.82 0.15 -16.58
N SER A 41 7.81 1.45 -16.24
CA SER A 41 6.62 2.23 -15.80
C SER A 41 5.44 2.11 -16.78
N LEU A 42 4.20 2.16 -16.26
CA LEU A 42 2.95 2.14 -17.04
C LEU A 42 2.95 3.22 -18.14
N ALA A 43 3.56 4.38 -17.87
CA ALA A 43 3.64 5.50 -18.81
C ALA A 43 4.49 5.22 -20.05
N SER A 44 5.27 4.14 -20.06
CA SER A 44 6.18 3.79 -21.18
C SER A 44 5.67 2.65 -22.06
N LEU A 45 4.52 2.06 -21.72
CA LEU A 45 3.96 0.92 -22.44
C LEU A 45 3.47 1.32 -23.84
N GLY A 46 3.70 0.46 -24.83
CA GLY A 46 3.22 0.67 -26.19
C GLY A 46 1.82 0.10 -26.43
N LEU A 47 0.98 0.77 -27.24
CA LEU A 47 -0.39 0.30 -27.53
C LEU A 47 -0.41 -1.13 -28.07
N ARG A 48 0.45 -1.40 -29.04
CA ARG A 48 0.57 -2.73 -29.67
C ARG A 48 1.08 -3.79 -28.70
N GLU A 49 1.91 -3.38 -27.74
CA GLU A 49 2.45 -4.28 -26.71
C GLU A 49 1.33 -4.75 -25.79
N VAL A 50 0.55 -3.79 -25.25
CA VAL A 50 -0.60 -4.06 -24.37
C VAL A 50 -1.68 -4.86 -25.09
N THR A 51 -2.08 -4.47 -26.29
CA THR A 51 -3.16 -5.19 -27.00
C THR A 51 -2.73 -6.62 -27.39
N ARG A 52 -1.46 -6.83 -27.74
CA ARG A 52 -0.91 -8.16 -28.01
C ARG A 52 -0.90 -9.03 -26.76
N CYS A 53 -0.43 -8.50 -25.62
CA CYS A 53 -0.46 -9.21 -24.34
C CYS A 53 -1.90 -9.55 -23.92
N ALA A 54 -2.86 -8.65 -24.16
CA ALA A 54 -4.28 -8.88 -23.88
C ALA A 54 -4.99 -9.84 -24.87
N GLY A 55 -4.33 -10.25 -25.97
CA GLY A 55 -4.95 -11.05 -27.03
C GLY A 55 -6.06 -10.31 -27.79
N LEU A 56 -5.93 -9.00 -27.99
CA LEU A 56 -6.92 -8.14 -28.62
C LEU A 56 -6.33 -7.41 -29.84
N ALA A 57 -7.20 -7.06 -30.80
CA ALA A 57 -6.84 -6.20 -31.91
C ALA A 57 -6.48 -4.77 -31.41
N PRO A 58 -5.53 -4.06 -32.04
CA PRO A 58 -5.14 -2.70 -31.62
C PRO A 58 -6.32 -1.72 -31.48
N ASN A 59 -7.31 -1.81 -32.37
CA ASN A 59 -8.50 -0.96 -32.34
C ASN A 59 -9.38 -1.17 -31.09
N ALA A 60 -9.25 -2.31 -30.40
CA ALA A 60 -9.99 -2.56 -29.16
C ALA A 60 -9.55 -1.63 -28.01
N PHE A 61 -8.32 -1.09 -28.06
CA PHE A 61 -7.83 -0.16 -27.04
C PHE A 61 -8.73 1.07 -26.94
N TYR A 62 -8.96 1.76 -28.07
CA TYR A 62 -9.72 3.01 -28.12
C TYR A 62 -11.22 2.84 -27.84
N ARG A 63 -11.72 1.60 -27.83
CA ARG A 63 -13.10 1.31 -27.39
C ARG A 63 -13.25 1.38 -25.87
N HIS A 64 -12.15 1.30 -25.13
CA HIS A 64 -12.14 1.20 -23.67
C HIS A 64 -11.38 2.32 -22.98
N PHE A 65 -10.33 2.87 -23.63
CA PHE A 65 -9.47 3.90 -23.07
C PHE A 65 -9.17 4.97 -24.10
N ARG A 66 -9.19 6.23 -23.67
CA ARG A 66 -8.86 7.37 -24.54
C ARG A 66 -7.35 7.48 -24.79
N ASP A 67 -6.57 7.20 -23.75
CA ASP A 67 -5.12 7.31 -23.74
C ASP A 67 -4.52 6.36 -22.68
N PHE A 68 -3.19 6.36 -22.56
CA PHE A 68 -2.48 5.55 -21.58
C PHE A 68 -2.66 6.02 -20.13
N ASP A 69 -2.94 7.31 -19.91
CA ASP A 69 -3.27 7.80 -18.58
C ASP A 69 -4.61 7.21 -18.11
N ASP A 70 -5.61 7.14 -18.99
CA ASP A 70 -6.93 6.56 -18.73
C ASP A 70 -6.83 5.06 -18.40
N LEU A 71 -6.01 4.32 -19.15
CA LEU A 71 -5.69 2.92 -18.86
C LEU A 71 -4.99 2.77 -17.51
N GLY A 72 -3.94 3.56 -17.27
CA GLY A 72 -3.16 3.47 -16.04
C GLY A 72 -3.95 3.88 -14.80
N LEU A 73 -4.84 4.87 -14.90
CA LEU A 73 -5.76 5.24 -13.82
C LEU A 73 -6.71 4.08 -13.48
N ALA A 74 -7.25 3.41 -14.50
CA ALA A 74 -8.07 2.22 -14.29
C ALA A 74 -7.28 1.04 -13.68
N ALA A 75 -6.00 0.91 -14.04
CA ALA A 75 -5.11 -0.08 -13.47
C ALA A 75 -4.81 0.20 -11.99
N VAL A 76 -4.49 1.45 -11.64
CA VAL A 76 -4.31 1.88 -10.25
C VAL A 76 -5.60 1.66 -9.45
N ASP A 77 -6.76 2.06 -9.98
CA ASP A 77 -8.05 1.88 -9.30
C ASP A 77 -8.30 0.40 -8.97
N MET A 78 -8.10 -0.50 -9.95
CA MET A 78 -8.26 -1.93 -9.75
C MET A 78 -7.30 -2.52 -8.71
N MET A 79 -6.00 -2.22 -8.81
CA MET A 79 -5.02 -2.68 -7.82
C MET A 79 -5.33 -2.14 -6.43
N SER A 80 -5.73 -0.87 -6.37
CA SER A 80 -6.01 -0.18 -5.11
C SER A 80 -7.27 -0.70 -4.43
N SER A 81 -8.30 -1.05 -5.19
CA SER A 81 -9.53 -1.66 -4.68
C SER A 81 -9.26 -3.03 -4.08
N GLY A 82 -8.44 -3.86 -4.75
CA GLY A 82 -7.95 -5.13 -4.21
C GLY A 82 -7.14 -4.94 -2.93
N LEU A 83 -6.15 -4.05 -2.95
CA LEU A 83 -5.30 -3.73 -1.79
C LEU A 83 -6.12 -3.23 -0.60
N ARG A 84 -7.02 -2.26 -0.81
CA ARG A 84 -7.85 -1.71 0.26
C ARG A 84 -8.82 -2.73 0.83
N SER A 85 -9.49 -3.52 -0.01
CA SER A 85 -10.44 -4.54 0.46
C SER A 85 -9.74 -5.66 1.23
N GLY A 86 -8.65 -6.21 0.69
CA GLY A 86 -7.88 -7.28 1.33
C GLY A 86 -7.24 -6.85 2.65
N LEU A 87 -6.65 -5.65 2.70
CA LEU A 87 -6.12 -5.10 3.95
C LEU A 87 -7.24 -4.79 4.95
N ARG A 88 -8.37 -4.23 4.51
CA ARG A 88 -9.49 -3.86 5.38
C ARG A 88 -10.09 -5.05 6.12
N GLU A 89 -10.28 -6.18 5.46
CA GLU A 89 -10.83 -7.37 6.11
C GLU A 89 -9.92 -7.88 7.25
N ARG A 90 -8.63 -8.06 6.94
CA ARG A 90 -7.63 -8.52 7.91
C ARG A 90 -7.49 -7.53 9.08
N ARG A 91 -7.56 -6.23 8.78
CA ARG A 91 -7.45 -5.11 9.73
C ARG A 91 -8.66 -5.01 10.66
N LEU A 92 -9.88 -5.14 10.13
CA LEU A 92 -11.10 -5.17 10.95
C LEU A 92 -11.12 -6.35 11.92
N SER A 93 -10.56 -7.49 11.53
CA SER A 93 -10.38 -8.64 12.44
C SER A 93 -9.47 -8.27 13.63
N LEU A 94 -8.35 -7.58 13.36
CA LEU A 94 -7.44 -7.10 14.41
C LEU A 94 -8.10 -6.05 15.33
N VAL A 95 -8.82 -5.08 14.76
CA VAL A 95 -9.56 -4.04 15.53
C VAL A 95 -10.59 -4.69 16.45
N ARG A 96 -11.33 -5.70 15.98
CA ARG A 96 -12.35 -6.38 16.79
C ARG A 96 -11.74 -7.23 17.90
N ALA A 97 -10.62 -7.89 17.63
CA ALA A 97 -9.93 -8.73 18.59
C ALA A 97 -9.17 -7.91 19.67
N ARG A 98 -8.87 -6.64 19.39
CA ARG A 98 -8.04 -5.79 20.25
C ARG A 98 -8.73 -4.47 20.56
N LYS A 99 -9.25 -4.36 21.78
CA LYS A 99 -9.70 -3.09 22.36
C LYS A 99 -8.82 -2.70 23.52
N GLY A 100 -8.39 -1.45 23.56
CA GLY A 100 -7.60 -0.92 24.65
C GLY A 100 -6.61 0.16 24.21
N PRO A 101 -6.03 0.89 25.18
CA PRO A 101 -5.10 1.95 24.86
C PRO A 101 -3.83 1.41 24.18
N ILE A 102 -3.19 2.24 23.34
CA ILE A 102 -1.84 1.97 22.82
C ILE A 102 -0.78 2.41 23.85
N VAL A 103 -1.12 3.41 24.66
CA VAL A 103 -0.25 4.05 25.63
C VAL A 103 -1.02 4.24 26.94
N SER A 104 -0.40 3.96 28.08
CA SER A 104 -0.97 4.16 29.41
C SER A 104 -1.06 5.65 29.77
N ALA A 105 -1.77 5.96 30.85
CA ALA A 105 -2.00 7.33 31.30
C ALA A 105 -0.71 8.10 31.66
N ASP A 106 0.37 7.38 31.98
CA ASP A 106 1.71 7.92 32.27
C ASP A 106 2.59 8.10 31.01
N GLY A 107 2.05 7.82 29.82
CA GLY A 107 2.78 7.95 28.55
C GLY A 107 3.61 6.73 28.16
N ALA A 108 3.59 5.62 28.91
CA ALA A 108 4.28 4.40 28.54
C ALA A 108 3.48 3.56 27.52
N ILE A 109 4.16 2.95 26.55
CA ILE A 109 3.47 2.06 25.59
C ILE A 109 3.05 0.77 26.31
N VAL A 110 1.75 0.46 26.28
CA VAL A 110 1.23 -0.78 26.88
C VAL A 110 1.50 -2.00 25.98
N PRO A 111 1.63 -3.22 26.55
CA PRO A 111 1.91 -4.43 25.78
C PRO A 111 0.94 -4.67 24.62
N SER A 112 -0.36 -4.43 24.84
CA SER A 112 -1.41 -4.56 23.82
C SER A 112 -1.20 -3.64 22.63
N GLY A 113 -0.71 -2.41 22.85
CA GLY A 113 -0.41 -1.43 21.82
C GLY A 113 0.75 -1.86 20.92
N ARG A 114 1.82 -2.40 21.52
CA ARG A 114 2.96 -2.95 20.75
C ARG A 114 2.53 -4.12 19.88
N GLU A 115 1.70 -4.99 20.44
CA GLU A 115 1.23 -6.17 19.73
C GLU A 115 0.27 -5.80 18.59
N ALA A 116 -0.58 -4.79 18.77
CA ALA A 116 -1.41 -4.24 17.70
C ALA A 116 -0.56 -3.68 16.55
N ILE A 117 0.49 -2.91 16.85
CA ILE A 117 1.40 -2.38 15.84
C ILE A 117 2.14 -3.50 15.11
N ARG A 118 2.68 -4.49 15.84
CA ARG A 118 3.33 -5.67 15.26
C ARG A 118 2.42 -6.45 14.31
N ALA A 119 1.15 -6.62 14.70
CA ALA A 119 0.16 -7.31 13.89
C ALA A 119 -0.16 -6.53 12.61
N THR A 120 -0.36 -5.20 12.71
CA THR A 120 -0.64 -4.34 11.56
C THR A 120 0.53 -4.24 10.59
N VAL A 121 1.76 -4.07 11.10
CA VAL A 121 2.97 -4.06 10.27
C VAL A 121 3.14 -5.40 9.55
N GLY A 122 3.00 -6.51 10.28
CA GLY A 122 3.06 -7.86 9.70
C GLY A 122 2.04 -8.04 8.58
N LEU A 123 0.79 -7.65 8.82
CA LEU A 123 -0.29 -7.75 7.83
C LEU A 123 0.04 -7.02 6.53
N VAL A 124 0.57 -5.79 6.60
CA VAL A 124 0.97 -5.03 5.41
C VAL A 124 2.14 -5.72 4.70
N LEU A 125 3.18 -6.12 5.44
CA LEU A 125 4.37 -6.75 4.87
C LEU A 125 4.07 -8.13 4.23
N ASP A 126 3.17 -8.90 4.83
CA ASP A 126 2.68 -10.16 4.28
C ASP A 126 1.91 -9.89 2.98
N TYR A 127 1.00 -8.90 2.97
CA TYR A 127 0.23 -8.56 1.78
C TYR A 127 1.13 -8.12 0.61
N VAL A 128 2.13 -7.28 0.84
CA VAL A 128 3.04 -6.86 -0.25
C VAL A 128 3.88 -8.02 -0.76
N THR A 129 4.16 -9.01 0.08
CA THR A 129 4.87 -10.24 -0.30
C THR A 129 3.97 -11.18 -1.12
N GLU A 130 2.67 -11.24 -0.80
CA GLU A 130 1.66 -11.95 -1.60
C GLU A 130 1.43 -11.28 -2.96
N HIS A 131 1.60 -9.95 -3.05
CA HIS A 131 1.29 -9.13 -4.22
C HIS A 131 2.41 -8.16 -4.66
N PRO A 132 3.65 -8.65 -4.90
CA PRO A 132 4.83 -7.80 -5.09
C PRO A 132 4.74 -6.96 -6.37
N THR A 133 4.21 -7.54 -7.45
CA THR A 133 4.01 -6.85 -8.74
C THR A 133 3.17 -5.59 -8.59
N ALA A 134 1.98 -5.72 -8.00
CA ALA A 134 1.05 -4.60 -7.84
C ALA A 134 1.67 -3.50 -6.98
N TYR A 135 2.42 -3.89 -5.95
CA TYR A 135 3.07 -2.96 -5.05
C TYR A 135 4.20 -2.17 -5.71
N VAL A 136 5.13 -2.86 -6.40
CA VAL A 136 6.26 -2.23 -7.11
C VAL A 136 5.77 -1.27 -8.19
N VAL A 137 4.74 -1.66 -8.95
CA VAL A 137 4.13 -0.77 -9.96
C VAL A 137 3.55 0.47 -9.29
N GLY A 138 2.77 0.32 -8.20
CA GLY A 138 2.20 1.44 -7.47
C GLY A 138 3.25 2.44 -6.97
N ILE A 139 4.34 1.96 -6.38
CA ILE A 139 5.42 2.82 -5.89
C ILE A 139 6.16 3.53 -7.03
N ARG A 140 6.44 2.85 -8.14
CA ARG A 140 7.11 3.47 -9.29
C ARG A 140 6.30 4.65 -9.84
N GLU A 141 4.99 4.51 -9.93
CA GLU A 141 4.11 5.54 -10.45
C GLU A 141 3.95 6.76 -9.51
N LEU A 142 4.25 6.64 -8.20
CA LEU A 142 4.33 7.81 -7.30
C LEU A 142 5.33 8.86 -7.79
N ASN A 143 6.40 8.40 -8.44
CA ASN A 143 7.48 9.23 -8.99
C ASN A 143 7.50 9.20 -10.54
N GLY A 144 6.45 8.66 -11.16
CA GLY A 144 6.34 8.53 -12.61
C GLY A 144 6.19 9.88 -13.32
N SER A 145 6.35 9.88 -14.64
CA SER A 145 6.30 11.10 -15.46
C SER A 145 4.90 11.71 -15.58
N SER A 146 3.83 10.91 -15.50
CA SER A 146 2.44 11.38 -15.62
C SER A 146 1.93 12.10 -14.35
N PRO A 147 1.59 13.40 -14.41
CA PRO A 147 1.02 14.12 -13.28
C PRO A 147 -0.33 13.57 -12.81
N ARG A 148 -1.16 13.08 -13.75
CA ARG A 148 -2.46 12.47 -13.46
C ARG A 148 -2.28 11.19 -12.65
N MET A 149 -1.30 10.38 -13.01
CA MET A 149 -0.96 9.17 -12.27
C MET A 149 -0.47 9.47 -10.87
N ARG A 150 0.49 10.41 -10.75
CA ARG A 150 1.02 10.82 -9.43
C ARG A 150 -0.10 11.32 -8.51
N ALA A 151 -1.05 12.09 -9.03
CA ALA A 151 -2.20 12.56 -8.26
C ALA A 151 -3.10 11.41 -7.78
N ALA A 152 -3.36 10.43 -8.65
CA ALA A 152 -4.18 9.26 -8.29
C ALA A 152 -3.53 8.40 -7.21
N VAL A 153 -2.23 8.11 -7.32
CA VAL A 153 -1.53 7.31 -6.30
C VAL A 153 -1.38 8.08 -4.98
N ARG A 154 -1.17 9.40 -5.02
CA ARG A 154 -1.18 10.23 -3.79
C ARG A 154 -2.54 10.19 -3.09
N LYS A 155 -3.64 10.33 -3.86
CA LYS A 155 -4.99 10.21 -3.30
C LYS A 155 -5.19 8.84 -2.65
N LEU A 156 -4.68 7.77 -3.26
CA LEU A 156 -4.74 6.43 -2.68
C LEU A 156 -4.01 6.35 -1.33
N LEU A 157 -2.80 6.91 -1.23
CA LEU A 157 -2.07 6.96 0.05
C LEU A 157 -2.83 7.77 1.11
N ASP A 158 -3.45 8.88 0.72
CA ASP A 158 -4.26 9.69 1.64
C ASP A 158 -5.53 8.94 2.09
N ASP A 159 -6.15 8.14 1.21
CA ASP A 159 -7.28 7.27 1.55
C ASP A 159 -6.85 6.17 2.55
N PHE A 160 -5.66 5.57 2.39
CA PHE A 160 -5.10 4.62 3.36
C PHE A 160 -4.80 5.27 4.71
N ALA A 161 -4.29 6.50 4.71
CA ALA A 161 -4.03 7.24 5.94
C ALA A 161 -5.32 7.46 6.72
N ARG A 162 -6.38 7.87 6.02
CA ARG A 162 -7.72 8.04 6.60
C ARG A 162 -8.24 6.74 7.20
N ASP A 163 -8.20 5.67 6.43
CA ASP A 163 -8.62 4.33 6.86
C ASP A 163 -7.91 3.92 8.16
N MET A 164 -6.59 4.12 8.24
CA MET A 164 -5.79 3.78 9.41
C MET A 164 -6.16 4.61 10.64
N VAL A 165 -6.38 5.92 10.48
CA VAL A 165 -6.81 6.79 11.59
C VAL A 165 -8.18 6.36 12.14
N GLU A 166 -9.11 5.99 11.26
CA GLU A 166 -10.42 5.48 11.65
C GLU A 166 -10.31 4.20 12.48
N ASP A 167 -9.37 3.30 12.16
CA ASP A 167 -9.16 2.11 13.01
C ASP A 167 -8.57 2.44 14.36
N ILE A 168 -7.59 3.33 14.41
CA ILE A 168 -6.94 3.72 15.66
C ILE A 168 -7.99 4.31 16.59
N GLN A 169 -8.88 5.15 16.05
CA GLN A 169 -10.04 5.68 16.79
C GLN A 169 -10.95 4.56 17.32
N GLN A 170 -11.25 3.55 16.50
CA GLN A 170 -12.08 2.42 16.92
C GLN A 170 -11.40 1.52 17.96
N MET A 171 -10.08 1.34 17.89
CA MET A 171 -9.31 0.54 18.85
C MET A 171 -9.14 1.23 20.21
N LEU A 172 -8.90 2.55 20.20
CA LEU A 172 -8.58 3.32 21.40
C LEU A 172 -9.79 3.64 22.28
N ASP A 173 -11.02 3.55 21.76
CA ASP A 173 -12.27 3.90 22.46
C ASP A 173 -12.17 5.23 23.24
N ALA A 174 -11.41 6.17 22.69
CA ALA A 174 -11.06 7.43 23.33
C ALA A 174 -11.21 8.58 22.31
N PRO A 175 -11.74 9.74 22.73
CA PRO A 175 -11.83 10.90 21.85
C PRO A 175 -10.42 11.36 21.48
N MET A 176 -10.12 11.25 20.19
CA MET A 176 -8.94 11.86 19.58
C MET A 176 -8.93 13.35 19.88
N THR A 177 -7.92 13.81 20.62
CA THR A 177 -7.82 15.20 21.06
C THR A 177 -7.45 16.17 19.94
N ASP A 178 -6.89 15.68 18.82
CA ASP A 178 -6.68 16.43 17.59
C ASP A 178 -6.78 15.53 16.34
N ALA A 179 -7.87 15.66 15.59
CA ALA A 179 -8.09 14.89 14.37
C ALA A 179 -7.13 15.30 13.24
N VAL A 180 -6.64 16.55 13.24
CA VAL A 180 -5.72 17.05 12.20
C VAL A 180 -4.35 16.42 12.37
N SER A 181 -3.75 16.51 13.55
CA SER A 181 -2.45 15.88 13.85
C SER A 181 -2.44 14.38 13.57
N MET A 182 -3.54 13.69 13.87
CA MET A 182 -3.61 12.25 13.64
C MET A 182 -3.69 11.88 12.15
N GLN A 183 -4.37 12.70 11.34
CA GLN A 183 -4.33 12.53 9.88
C GLN A 183 -2.93 12.80 9.33
N GLU A 184 -2.22 13.80 9.85
CA GLU A 184 -0.84 14.09 9.45
C GLU A 184 0.10 12.93 9.80
N ILE A 185 0.04 12.42 11.03
CA ILE A 185 0.80 11.24 11.46
C ILE A 185 0.43 10.03 10.62
N GLY A 186 -0.86 9.84 10.36
CA GLY A 186 -1.33 8.73 9.56
C GLY A 186 -0.73 8.75 8.15
N ARG A 187 -0.70 9.93 7.54
CA ARG A 187 -0.08 10.17 6.24
C ARG A 187 1.43 9.93 6.26
N GLN A 188 2.14 10.35 7.31
CA GLN A 188 3.57 10.08 7.46
C GLN A 188 3.87 8.59 7.62
N ILE A 189 3.07 7.88 8.41
CA ILE A 189 3.18 6.42 8.57
C ILE A 189 2.95 5.72 7.24
N ILE A 190 1.88 6.04 6.52
CA ILE A 190 1.59 5.41 5.23
C ILE A 190 2.71 5.68 4.22
N GLN A 191 3.21 6.91 4.14
CA GLN A 191 4.34 7.26 3.27
C GLN A 191 5.59 6.46 3.65
N GLN A 192 5.96 6.41 4.93
CA GLN A 192 7.14 5.67 5.38
C GLN A 192 7.00 4.16 5.14
N MET A 193 5.80 3.61 5.33
CA MET A 193 5.50 2.21 5.03
C MET A 193 5.69 1.87 3.56
N THR A 194 5.56 2.84 2.63
CA THR A 194 5.92 2.59 1.22
C THR A 194 7.39 2.24 1.04
N PHE A 195 8.28 2.93 1.74
CA PHE A 195 9.72 2.66 1.69
C PHE A 195 10.08 1.35 2.39
N PHE A 196 9.58 1.12 3.61
CA PHE A 196 9.85 -0.13 4.32
C PHE A 196 9.40 -1.36 3.55
N SER A 197 8.22 -1.29 2.93
CA SER A 197 7.70 -2.41 2.15
C SER A 197 8.53 -2.67 0.88
N MET A 198 9.05 -1.63 0.23
CA MET A 198 9.96 -1.79 -0.91
C MET A 198 11.27 -2.44 -0.47
N GLU A 199 11.90 -1.94 0.60
CA GLU A 199 13.12 -2.54 1.15
C GLU A 199 12.89 -3.99 1.59
N TYR A 200 11.73 -4.29 2.18
CA TYR A 200 11.36 -5.65 2.62
C TYR A 200 11.23 -6.64 1.45
N LEU A 201 10.76 -6.17 0.30
CA LEU A 201 10.70 -6.95 -0.94
C LEU A 201 12.09 -7.14 -1.56
N GLU A 202 12.93 -6.11 -1.56
CA GLU A 202 14.26 -6.11 -2.19
C GLU A 202 15.34 -6.82 -1.35
N GLN A 203 15.19 -6.88 -0.02
CA GLN A 203 16.21 -7.38 0.90
C GLN A 203 15.67 -8.50 1.80
N PRO A 204 15.42 -9.72 1.27
CA PRO A 204 14.91 -10.86 2.05
C PRO A 204 15.72 -11.17 3.31
N GLN A 205 17.04 -10.97 3.25
CA GLN A 205 17.97 -11.19 4.35
C GLN A 205 17.85 -10.20 5.51
N ARG A 206 17.15 -9.07 5.32
CA ARG A 206 16.95 -8.01 6.34
C ARG A 206 15.48 -7.86 6.76
N ARG A 207 14.63 -8.82 6.41
CA ARG A 207 13.17 -8.74 6.67
C ARG A 207 12.83 -8.50 8.14
N ASP A 208 13.48 -9.22 9.05
CA ASP A 208 13.26 -9.06 10.48
C ASP A 208 13.68 -7.66 10.97
N GLU A 209 14.85 -7.18 10.53
CA GLU A 209 15.33 -5.84 10.87
C GLU A 209 14.38 -4.74 10.35
N ILE A 210 13.91 -4.86 9.11
CA ILE A 210 13.02 -3.89 8.46
C ILE A 210 11.67 -3.87 9.17
N ARG A 211 11.14 -5.04 9.53
CA ARG A 211 9.92 -5.17 10.33
C ARG A 211 10.07 -4.46 11.68
N GLU A 212 11.14 -4.72 12.42
CA GLU A 212 11.39 -4.06 13.70
C GLU A 212 11.59 -2.54 13.57
N GLN A 213 12.18 -2.07 12.46
CA GLN A 213 12.32 -0.65 12.18
C GLN A 213 10.95 0.00 11.92
N ALA A 214 10.10 -0.63 11.13
CA ALA A 214 8.74 -0.16 10.88
C ALA A 214 7.90 -0.10 12.18
N GLU A 215 7.95 -1.15 13.01
CA GLU A 215 7.27 -1.18 14.30
C GLU A 215 7.76 -0.05 15.23
N ARG A 216 9.09 0.14 15.33
CA ARG A 216 9.68 1.23 16.15
C ARG A 216 9.34 2.61 15.61
N PHE A 217 9.31 2.80 14.30
CA PHE A 217 8.94 4.07 13.67
C PHE A 217 7.52 4.47 14.06
N ILE A 218 6.56 3.57 13.88
CA ILE A 218 5.15 3.81 14.22
C ILE A 218 4.99 4.12 15.72
N LEU A 219 5.64 3.34 16.58
CA LEU A 219 5.64 3.58 18.02
C LEU A 219 6.15 4.97 18.41
N ARG A 220 7.27 5.40 17.81
CA ARG A 220 7.85 6.73 18.09
C ARG A 220 6.95 7.87 17.64
N MET A 221 6.26 7.71 16.51
CA MET A 221 5.30 8.70 16.03
C MET A 221 4.14 8.89 17.02
N PHE A 222 3.55 7.81 17.52
CA PHE A 222 2.47 7.89 18.51
C PHE A 222 2.93 8.47 19.85
N VAL A 223 4.07 8.01 20.37
CA VAL A 223 4.60 8.54 21.63
C VAL A 223 4.97 10.02 21.50
N GLY A 224 5.57 10.42 20.38
CA GLY A 224 5.92 11.81 20.11
C GLY A 224 4.70 12.73 20.10
N GLU A 225 3.63 12.31 19.41
CA GLU A 225 2.37 13.05 19.39
C GLU A 225 1.75 13.21 20.77
N MET A 226 1.71 12.13 21.56
CA MET A 226 1.16 12.20 22.91
C MET A 226 1.99 13.08 23.84
N ALA A 227 3.33 13.04 23.72
CA ALA A 227 4.21 13.91 24.48
C ALA A 227 3.96 15.39 24.15
N LEU A 228 3.82 15.74 22.86
CA LEU A 228 3.48 17.10 22.43
C LEU A 228 2.12 17.55 22.95
N GLN A 229 1.12 16.66 22.96
CA GLN A 229 -0.19 16.95 23.53
C GLN A 229 -0.13 17.19 25.05
N ALA A 230 0.68 16.43 25.79
CA ALA A 230 0.88 16.65 27.22
C ALA A 230 1.58 17.99 27.52
N MET A 231 2.45 18.45 26.61
CA MET A 231 3.15 19.74 26.72
C MET A 231 2.30 20.95 26.29
N THR A 232 1.22 20.73 25.52
CA THR A 232 0.36 21.80 25.02
C THR A 232 -0.79 22.04 26.01
N PRO A 233 -0.86 23.19 26.72
CA PRO A 233 -1.88 23.41 27.73
C PRO A 233 -3.28 23.41 27.11
N LYS A 234 -4.21 22.60 27.65
CA LYS A 234 -5.64 22.66 27.30
C LYS A 234 -6.13 24.11 27.44
N LYS A 235 -6.48 24.77 26.32
CA LYS A 235 -7.20 26.05 26.36
C LYS A 235 -8.45 25.85 27.23
N LYS A 236 -8.51 26.54 28.37
CA LYS A 236 -9.69 26.57 29.24
C LYS A 236 -10.90 26.94 28.38
N ALA A 237 -11.81 25.99 28.16
CA ALA A 237 -13.13 26.29 27.64
C ALA A 237 -13.78 27.27 28.64
N GLY A 238 -14.05 28.49 28.18
CA GLY A 238 -14.62 29.54 28.99
C GLY A 238 -15.94 29.07 29.60
N ARG A 239 -16.01 29.12 30.93
CA ARG A 239 -17.27 29.19 31.67
C ARG A 239 -18.05 30.40 31.16
N LYS A 240 -19.24 30.18 30.61
CA LYS A 240 -20.34 31.14 30.73
C LYS A 240 -21.21 30.69 31.89
#